data_AF-A0A0G0F350-F1
#
_entry.id   AF-A0A0G0F350-F1
#
_cell.length_a   1.000
_cell.length_b   1.000
_cell.length_c   1.000
_cell.angle_alpha   90.00
_cell.angle_beta   90.00
_cell.angle_gamma   90.00
#
_symmetry.space_group_name_H-M   'P 1'
#
loop_
_entity.id
_entity.type
_entity.pdbx_description
1 polymer ?
#
loop_
_entity_poly.entity_id
_entity_poly.type
_entity_poly.pdbx_seq_one_letter_code
_entity_poly.pdbx_strand_id
1 'polypeptide(L)'
;MRLFFSVVSSDKVLAKDSKEISNGQKFSSIDPLKNINLENLFEKSEEKKASYNKTILKKDKGANNKQEEIYNELVKGYPLAVMTLEISKQDKSVAAFLIAIAKKESDWGKHSPKKNGVDCYNYWGYRGGYNSTDSGYSCFDDPGQAIAVVGGRIKDLIDQGIDTPERMIVWKCGRDCSWDNPTAVKKWVSDVSAYYHKLNS
;
A
#
# COMPACT_ATOMS: atom_id res chain seq x y z
N MET A 1 -56.06 -6.23 35.82
CA MET A 1 -56.58 -5.00 36.45
C MET A 1 -55.82 -3.82 35.86
N ARG A 2 -56.51 -2.96 35.12
CA ARG A 2 -55.97 -1.70 34.58
C ARG A 2 -55.68 -0.74 35.73
N LEU A 3 -54.66 0.11 35.59
CA LEU A 3 -54.80 1.56 35.77
C LEU A 3 -53.72 2.27 34.95
N PHE A 4 -54.21 3.17 34.10
CA PHE A 4 -53.48 4.12 33.28
C PHE A 4 -53.09 5.34 34.12
N PHE A 5 -51.95 5.98 33.82
CA PHE A 5 -51.85 7.43 33.78
C PHE A 5 -50.95 7.85 32.63
N SER A 6 -51.46 8.82 31.87
CA SER A 6 -50.98 9.39 30.62
C SER A 6 -50.66 10.86 30.82
N VAL A 7 -49.55 11.36 30.27
CA VAL A 7 -49.31 12.74 29.81
C VAL A 7 -48.23 12.62 28.71
N VAL A 8 -48.56 12.63 27.41
CA VAL A 8 -48.87 13.76 26.51
C VAL A 8 -47.75 14.80 26.44
N SER A 9 -46.97 14.75 25.36
CA SER A 9 -46.74 15.95 24.55
C SER A 9 -46.60 15.54 23.10
N SER A 10 -47.56 16.00 22.30
CA SER A 10 -47.55 15.95 20.85
C SER A 10 -46.44 16.85 20.32
N ASP A 11 -45.82 16.48 19.19
CA ASP A 11 -45.93 17.31 18.00
C ASP A 11 -45.65 16.50 16.73
N LYS A 12 -46.59 16.63 15.80
CA LYS A 12 -46.60 16.05 14.47
C LYS A 12 -45.67 16.88 13.58
N VAL A 13 -44.72 16.25 12.88
CA VAL A 13 -44.21 16.82 11.63
C VAL A 13 -44.09 15.73 10.56
N LEU A 14 -45.14 15.70 9.76
CA LEU A 14 -45.25 15.40 8.33
C LEU A 14 -43.98 14.88 7.62
N ALA A 15 -44.10 13.64 7.14
CA ALA A 15 -43.36 13.13 6.01
C ALA A 15 -43.56 14.05 4.79
N LYS A 16 -42.46 14.52 4.21
CA LYS A 16 -42.42 15.15 2.90
C LYS A 16 -41.85 14.16 1.90
N ASP A 17 -42.73 13.69 1.02
CA ASP A 17 -42.39 13.19 -0.30
C ASP A 17 -41.53 14.22 -1.03
N SER A 18 -40.34 13.80 -1.47
CA SER A 18 -39.58 14.52 -2.50
C SER A 18 -39.76 13.79 -3.82
N LYS A 19 -40.69 14.34 -4.61
CA LYS A 19 -40.93 14.05 -6.02
C LYS A 19 -39.64 14.06 -6.84
N GLU A 20 -39.63 13.15 -7.82
CA GLU A 20 -38.77 13.15 -8.99
C GLU A 20 -38.62 14.55 -9.61
N ILE A 21 -37.38 14.94 -9.85
CA ILE A 21 -37.03 15.91 -10.90
C ILE A 21 -36.09 15.18 -11.84
N SER A 22 -36.66 14.61 -12.89
CA SER A 22 -35.96 14.25 -14.11
C SER A 22 -35.50 15.54 -14.80
N ASN A 23 -34.20 15.84 -14.77
CA ASN A 23 -33.64 16.80 -15.71
C ASN A 23 -32.58 16.08 -16.54
N GLY A 24 -33.01 15.65 -17.72
CA GLY A 24 -32.14 15.06 -18.74
C GLY A 24 -31.23 16.13 -19.33
N GLN A 25 -29.96 16.12 -18.92
CA GLN A 25 -28.89 16.65 -19.75
C GLN A 25 -28.18 15.48 -20.41
N LYS A 26 -28.48 15.32 -21.70
CA LYS A 26 -27.80 14.42 -22.63
C LYS A 26 -26.33 14.87 -22.72
N PHE A 27 -25.44 14.23 -21.97
CA PHE A 27 -24.00 14.45 -22.11
C PHE A 27 -23.57 13.83 -23.44
N SER A 28 -23.46 14.67 -24.49
CA SER A 28 -22.83 14.25 -25.73
C SER A 28 -21.39 13.88 -25.42
N SER A 29 -21.02 12.63 -25.69
CA SER A 29 -19.65 12.13 -25.64
C SER A 29 -18.77 12.91 -26.60
N ILE A 30 -18.19 14.01 -26.11
CA ILE A 30 -17.04 14.63 -26.74
C ILE A 30 -15.86 13.73 -26.37
N ASP A 31 -15.54 12.79 -27.26
CA ASP A 31 -14.30 12.02 -27.18
C ASP A 31 -13.11 13.00 -27.29
N PRO A 32 -12.33 13.21 -26.21
CA PRO A 32 -11.22 14.16 -26.21
C PRO A 32 -10.11 13.77 -27.20
N LEU A 33 -10.14 12.53 -27.72
CA LEU A 33 -9.11 11.96 -28.58
C LEU A 33 -9.41 12.12 -30.07
N LYS A 34 -10.57 12.65 -30.46
CA LYS A 34 -11.03 12.62 -31.86
C LYS A 34 -10.21 13.48 -32.84
N ASN A 35 -9.40 14.41 -32.34
CA ASN A 35 -8.57 15.32 -33.17
C ASN A 35 -7.06 15.20 -32.90
N ILE A 36 -6.62 14.15 -32.24
CA ILE A 36 -5.20 13.99 -31.94
C ILE A 36 -4.56 13.16 -33.06
N ASN A 37 -3.64 13.77 -33.80
CA ASN A 37 -2.82 13.06 -34.79
C ASN A 37 -1.80 12.17 -34.05
N LEU A 38 -2.13 10.88 -33.90
CA LEU A 38 -1.37 9.90 -33.10
C LEU A 38 0.03 9.60 -33.65
N GLU A 39 0.31 9.86 -34.94
CA GLU A 39 1.60 9.48 -35.55
C GLU A 39 2.77 10.34 -35.04
N ASN A 40 2.52 11.61 -34.69
CA ASN A 40 3.56 12.51 -34.16
C ASN A 40 3.75 12.41 -32.62
N LEU A 41 2.93 11.60 -31.94
CA LEU A 41 2.95 11.48 -30.48
C LEU A 41 3.91 10.39 -29.99
N PHE A 42 4.10 9.32 -30.77
CA PHE A 42 4.94 8.20 -30.37
C PHE A 42 6.44 8.56 -30.42
N GLU A 43 6.93 9.23 -31.47
CA GLU A 43 8.35 9.62 -31.58
C GLU A 43 8.77 10.65 -30.51
N LYS A 44 7.89 11.60 -30.15
CA LYS A 44 8.18 12.58 -29.08
C LYS A 44 8.05 12.02 -27.66
N SER A 45 7.44 10.86 -27.48
CA SER A 45 7.17 10.28 -26.16
C SER A 45 8.38 9.57 -25.56
N GLU A 46 9.22 8.96 -26.38
CA GLU A 46 10.41 8.20 -25.97
C GLU A 46 11.50 9.16 -25.43
N GLU A 47 11.82 10.22 -26.17
CA GLU A 47 12.82 11.22 -25.75
C GLU A 47 12.36 12.05 -24.55
N LYS A 48 11.07 12.39 -24.48
CA LYS A 48 10.49 13.08 -23.31
C LYS A 48 10.41 12.18 -22.09
N LYS A 49 10.11 10.88 -22.22
CA LYS A 49 10.18 9.91 -21.12
C LYS A 49 11.62 9.76 -20.64
N ALA A 50 12.60 9.62 -21.54
CA ALA A 50 14.01 9.51 -21.17
C ALA A 50 14.52 10.80 -20.48
N SER A 51 14.16 11.98 -20.98
CA SER A 51 14.54 13.26 -20.37
C SER A 51 13.80 13.52 -19.05
N TYR A 52 12.52 13.14 -18.93
CA TYR A 52 11.75 13.23 -17.70
C TYR A 52 12.31 12.27 -16.64
N ASN A 53 12.57 11.02 -17.01
CA ASN A 53 13.21 10.02 -16.15
C ASN A 53 14.62 10.46 -15.72
N LYS A 54 15.41 11.05 -16.63
CA LYS A 54 16.73 11.63 -16.32
C LYS A 54 16.66 12.86 -15.42
N THR A 55 15.55 13.60 -15.45
CA THR A 55 15.33 14.78 -14.60
C THR A 55 14.81 14.40 -13.22
N ILE A 56 13.93 13.39 -13.12
CA ILE A 56 13.48 12.78 -11.86
C ILE A 56 14.67 12.13 -11.13
N LEU A 57 15.51 11.35 -11.83
CA LEU A 57 16.73 10.73 -11.26
C LEU A 57 17.79 11.74 -10.79
N LYS A 58 17.71 13.00 -11.23
CA LYS A 58 18.66 14.07 -10.86
C LYS A 58 18.16 14.98 -9.75
N LYS A 59 16.85 15.04 -9.50
CA LYS A 59 16.26 16.02 -8.58
C LYS A 59 16.17 15.54 -7.12
N ASP A 60 16.28 14.23 -6.87
CA ASP A 60 16.12 13.61 -5.54
C ASP A 60 17.44 13.27 -4.82
N LYS A 61 18.60 13.76 -5.28
CA LYS A 61 19.92 13.37 -4.72
C LYS A 61 20.31 14.02 -3.39
N GLY A 62 19.41 14.75 -2.72
CA GLY A 62 19.80 15.72 -1.69
C GLY A 62 19.84 15.23 -0.23
N ALA A 63 19.07 14.21 0.16
CA ALA A 63 18.93 13.85 1.59
C ALA A 63 18.88 12.34 1.89
N ASN A 64 18.65 11.49 0.89
CA ASN A 64 18.36 10.06 1.07
C ASN A 64 19.51 9.10 0.77
N ASN A 65 20.68 9.57 0.35
CA ASN A 65 21.74 8.67 -0.11
C ASN A 65 22.22 7.71 0.98
N LYS A 66 22.39 8.17 2.22
CA LYS A 66 22.97 7.36 3.29
C LYS A 66 22.02 6.24 3.75
N GLN A 67 20.73 6.53 3.89
CA GLN A 67 19.75 5.50 4.25
C GLN A 67 19.56 4.50 3.12
N GLU A 68 19.46 4.99 1.89
CA GLU A 68 19.42 4.13 0.71
C GLU A 68 20.66 3.23 0.62
N GLU A 69 21.86 3.75 0.83
CA GLU A 69 23.11 2.97 0.86
C GLU A 69 23.09 1.88 1.93
N ILE A 70 22.63 2.20 3.15
CA ILE A 70 22.48 1.21 4.23
C ILE A 70 21.49 0.12 3.84
N TYR A 71 20.34 0.50 3.28
CA TYR A 71 19.31 -0.45 2.87
C TYR A 71 19.79 -1.31 1.70
N ASN A 72 20.44 -0.71 0.71
CA ASN A 72 21.04 -1.40 -0.42
C ASN A 72 22.07 -2.44 0.00
N GLU A 73 22.99 -2.08 0.91
CA GLU A 73 23.99 -3.05 1.38
C GLU A 73 23.33 -4.17 2.20
N LEU A 74 22.30 -3.87 3.00
CA LEU A 74 21.58 -4.86 3.79
C LEU A 74 20.87 -5.92 2.93
N VAL A 75 20.24 -5.50 1.84
CA VAL A 75 19.42 -6.37 0.98
C VAL A 75 20.13 -6.76 -0.32
N LYS A 76 21.44 -6.55 -0.38
CA LYS A 76 22.27 -6.81 -1.55
C LYS A 76 22.15 -8.25 -2.03
N GLY A 77 21.88 -8.42 -3.32
CA GLY A 77 21.66 -9.73 -3.94
C GLY A 77 20.26 -10.32 -3.73
N TYR A 78 19.34 -9.56 -3.13
CA TYR A 78 17.93 -9.94 -3.00
C TYR A 78 17.04 -9.09 -3.92
N PRO A 79 15.87 -9.60 -4.35
CA PRO A 79 14.93 -8.84 -5.18
C PRO A 79 14.50 -7.50 -4.58
N LEU A 80 14.36 -7.39 -3.25
CA LEU A 80 14.03 -6.14 -2.57
C LEU A 80 15.00 -4.98 -2.87
N ALA A 81 16.24 -5.25 -3.30
CA ALA A 81 17.24 -4.22 -3.63
C ALA A 81 16.76 -3.20 -4.66
N VAL A 82 15.88 -3.58 -5.58
CA VAL A 82 15.36 -2.65 -6.60
C VAL A 82 14.41 -1.59 -6.03
N MET A 83 13.96 -1.76 -4.77
CA MET A 83 12.99 -0.89 -4.11
C MET A 83 13.61 0.04 -3.07
N THR A 84 14.89 -0.11 -2.76
CA THR A 84 15.56 0.59 -1.64
C THR A 84 15.53 2.11 -1.75
N LEU A 85 15.59 2.65 -2.98
CA LEU A 85 15.40 4.08 -3.23
C LEU A 85 14.01 4.57 -2.83
N GLU A 86 12.96 3.81 -3.14
CA GLU A 86 11.59 4.19 -2.76
C GLU A 86 11.32 3.96 -1.27
N ILE A 87 11.94 2.91 -0.69
CA ILE A 87 11.89 2.65 0.75
C ILE A 87 12.58 3.78 1.52
N SER A 88 13.72 4.30 1.06
CA SER A 88 14.46 5.38 1.74
C SER A 88 13.69 6.70 1.77
N LYS A 89 12.71 6.89 0.88
CA LYS A 89 11.81 8.05 0.87
C LYS A 89 10.71 7.99 1.93
N GLN A 90 10.51 6.83 2.55
CA GLN A 90 9.51 6.66 3.61
C GLN A 90 10.03 7.15 4.96
N ASP A 91 9.11 7.43 5.89
CA ASP A 91 9.48 7.69 7.29
C ASP A 91 10.30 6.52 7.84
N LYS A 92 11.27 6.82 8.72
CA LYS A 92 12.23 5.83 9.26
C LYS A 92 11.55 4.56 9.79
N SER A 93 10.44 4.71 10.53
CA SER A 93 9.66 3.59 11.08
C SER A 93 8.97 2.77 9.99
N VAL A 94 8.37 3.42 9.00
CA VAL A 94 7.75 2.78 7.83
C VAL A 94 8.80 1.99 7.04
N ALA A 95 9.94 2.61 6.74
CA ALA A 95 11.05 1.97 6.04
C ALA A 95 11.60 0.75 6.80
N ALA A 96 11.77 0.87 8.12
CA ALA A 96 12.21 -0.22 8.97
C ALA A 96 11.22 -1.40 8.95
N PHE A 97 9.91 -1.15 9.04
CA PHE A 97 8.90 -2.20 8.92
C PHE A 97 8.84 -2.80 7.52
N LEU A 98 8.96 -2.00 6.45
CA LEU A 98 9.02 -2.51 5.08
C LEU A 98 10.15 -3.54 4.94
N ILE A 99 11.36 -3.23 5.39
CA ILE A 99 12.50 -4.14 5.28
C ILE A 99 12.35 -5.36 6.20
N ALA A 100 11.89 -5.15 7.45
CA ALA A 100 11.77 -6.21 8.44
C ALA A 100 10.68 -7.23 8.09
N ILE A 101 9.50 -6.77 7.67
CA ILE A 101 8.41 -7.64 7.24
C ILE A 101 8.78 -8.36 5.95
N ALA A 102 9.41 -7.67 4.98
CA ALA A 102 9.84 -8.34 3.74
C ALA A 102 10.85 -9.47 4.00
N LYS A 103 11.75 -9.31 4.98
CA LYS A 103 12.63 -10.40 5.42
C LYS A 103 11.83 -11.60 5.91
N LYS A 104 10.82 -11.33 6.74
CA LYS A 104 10.02 -12.35 7.40
C LYS A 104 9.11 -13.11 6.44
N GLU A 105 8.48 -12.40 5.50
CA GLU A 105 7.43 -12.94 4.64
C GLU A 105 7.96 -13.61 3.37
N SER A 106 9.10 -13.16 2.85
CA SER A 106 9.59 -13.64 1.54
C SER A 106 11.10 -13.85 1.45
N ASP A 107 11.81 -13.73 2.57
CA ASP A 107 13.28 -13.61 2.58
C ASP A 107 13.74 -12.52 1.60
N TRP A 108 13.23 -11.30 1.78
CA TRP A 108 13.49 -10.13 0.93
C TRP A 108 13.20 -10.37 -0.56
N GLY A 109 12.14 -11.13 -0.84
CA GLY A 109 11.64 -11.39 -2.18
C GLY A 109 12.16 -12.65 -2.84
N LYS A 110 13.04 -13.45 -2.21
CA LYS A 110 13.42 -14.77 -2.76
C LYS A 110 12.22 -15.70 -2.94
N HIS A 111 11.23 -15.58 -2.07
CA HIS A 111 9.98 -16.32 -2.10
C HIS A 111 8.81 -15.36 -2.34
N SER A 112 8.81 -14.70 -3.51
CA SER A 112 7.74 -13.77 -3.91
C SER A 112 6.69 -14.45 -4.82
N PRO A 113 5.44 -13.98 -4.80
CA PRO A 113 4.46 -14.36 -5.81
C PRO A 113 4.92 -13.88 -7.19
N LYS A 114 4.59 -14.66 -8.21
CA LYS A 114 4.82 -14.33 -9.61
C LYS A 114 3.51 -14.49 -10.38
N LYS A 115 3.34 -13.69 -11.43
CA LYS A 115 2.22 -13.80 -12.36
C LYS A 115 2.76 -13.91 -13.77
N ASN A 116 2.41 -14.97 -14.48
CA ASN A 116 2.94 -15.28 -15.80
C ASN A 116 4.49 -15.31 -15.85
N GLY A 117 5.12 -15.80 -14.78
CA GLY A 117 6.59 -15.85 -14.66
C GLY A 117 7.26 -14.53 -14.25
N VAL A 118 6.51 -13.42 -14.19
CA VAL A 118 7.01 -12.09 -13.83
C VAL A 118 6.86 -11.86 -12.33
N ASP A 119 7.86 -11.21 -11.71
CA ASP A 119 7.80 -10.83 -10.30
C ASP A 119 6.68 -9.80 -10.06
N CYS A 120 5.92 -10.02 -8.99
CA CYS A 120 4.80 -9.18 -8.60
C CYS A 120 5.19 -8.02 -7.68
N TYR A 121 6.49 -7.87 -7.36
CA TYR A 121 7.01 -6.84 -6.46
C TYR A 121 6.32 -6.84 -5.08
N ASN A 122 5.79 -7.99 -4.66
CA ASN A 122 5.06 -8.14 -3.40
C ASN A 122 5.88 -9.03 -2.46
N TYR A 123 6.66 -8.38 -1.61
CA TYR A 123 7.58 -9.07 -0.70
C TYR A 123 7.04 -9.19 0.72
N TRP A 124 5.82 -8.71 0.97
CA TRP A 124 5.19 -8.63 2.28
C TRP A 124 3.99 -9.57 2.45
N GLY A 125 3.71 -10.40 1.45
CA GLY A 125 2.51 -11.24 1.46
C GLY A 125 1.21 -10.44 1.42
N TYR A 126 1.24 -9.22 0.86
CA TYR A 126 0.08 -8.32 0.86
C TYR A 126 -1.05 -8.87 -0.01
N ARG A 127 -2.28 -8.88 0.52
CA ARG A 127 -3.48 -9.41 -0.14
C ARG A 127 -4.55 -8.33 -0.30
N GLY A 128 -4.26 -7.34 -1.14
CA GLY A 128 -5.25 -6.35 -1.60
C GLY A 128 -5.98 -6.80 -2.87
N GLY A 129 -7.01 -6.04 -3.27
CA GLY A 129 -7.84 -6.34 -4.45
C GLY A 129 -7.22 -5.99 -5.81
N TYR A 130 -6.06 -5.33 -5.85
CA TYR A 130 -5.41 -4.95 -7.11
C TYR A 130 -4.68 -6.14 -7.75
N ASN A 131 -4.99 -6.40 -9.03
CA ASN A 131 -4.30 -7.33 -9.92
C ASN A 131 -3.87 -8.65 -9.24
N SER A 132 -4.77 -9.27 -8.47
CA SER A 132 -4.41 -10.40 -7.63
C SER A 132 -3.91 -11.60 -8.46
N THR A 133 -3.01 -12.38 -7.86
CA THR A 133 -2.67 -13.73 -8.32
C THR A 133 -3.79 -14.70 -7.96
N ASP A 134 -3.76 -15.91 -8.50
CA ASP A 134 -4.75 -16.95 -8.18
C ASP A 134 -4.76 -17.33 -6.69
N SER A 135 -3.64 -17.12 -5.99
CA SER A 135 -3.51 -17.30 -4.54
C SER A 135 -3.92 -16.07 -3.72
N GLY A 136 -4.43 -15.02 -4.37
CA GLY A 136 -4.96 -13.81 -3.72
C GLY A 136 -3.94 -12.76 -3.32
N TYR A 137 -2.65 -12.93 -3.65
CA TYR A 137 -1.65 -11.89 -3.42
C TYR A 137 -1.77 -10.79 -4.45
N SER A 138 -1.64 -9.52 -4.05
CA SER A 138 -1.57 -8.41 -5.02
C SER A 138 -0.33 -8.57 -5.89
N CYS A 139 -0.48 -8.28 -7.19
CA CYS A 139 0.63 -8.24 -8.14
C CYS A 139 0.83 -6.80 -8.62
N PHE A 140 1.85 -6.14 -8.08
CA PHE A 140 2.15 -4.75 -8.42
C PHE A 140 2.92 -4.68 -9.74
N ASP A 141 2.72 -3.60 -10.48
CA ASP A 141 3.32 -3.41 -11.80
C ASP A 141 4.77 -2.94 -11.69
N ASP A 142 5.10 -2.20 -10.62
CA ASP A 142 6.43 -1.65 -10.40
C ASP A 142 6.76 -1.45 -8.89
N PRO A 143 8.05 -1.29 -8.55
CA PRO A 143 8.51 -0.99 -7.19
C PRO A 143 7.81 0.20 -6.51
N GLY A 144 7.58 1.30 -7.24
CA GLY A 144 6.98 2.51 -6.68
C GLY A 144 5.53 2.28 -6.25
N GLN A 145 4.75 1.58 -7.08
CA GLN A 145 3.39 1.18 -6.73
C GLN A 145 3.37 0.28 -5.48
N ALA A 146 4.26 -0.72 -5.42
CA ALA A 146 4.36 -1.62 -4.28
C ALA A 146 4.65 -0.86 -2.97
N ILE A 147 5.64 0.04 -2.99
CA ILE A 147 5.99 0.84 -1.81
C ILE A 147 4.89 1.84 -1.44
N ALA A 148 4.23 2.47 -2.41
CA ALA A 148 3.12 3.37 -2.12
C ALA A 148 1.97 2.65 -1.41
N VAL A 149 1.58 1.46 -1.88
CA VAL A 149 0.46 0.69 -1.32
C VAL A 149 0.83 0.08 0.03
N VAL A 150 1.93 -0.67 0.09
CA VAL A 150 2.33 -1.38 1.32
C VAL A 150 2.84 -0.41 2.37
N GLY A 151 3.67 0.55 1.98
CA GLY A 151 4.17 1.61 2.86
C GLY A 151 3.05 2.48 3.41
N GLY A 152 2.07 2.85 2.55
CA GLY A 152 0.87 3.55 2.99
C GLY A 152 0.08 2.73 4.02
N ARG A 153 -0.12 1.43 3.80
CA ARG A 153 -0.80 0.57 4.78
C ARG A 153 -0.04 0.48 6.10
N ILE A 154 1.28 0.33 6.07
CA ILE A 154 2.11 0.30 7.29
C ILE A 154 2.01 1.64 8.02
N LYS A 155 2.07 2.75 7.29
CA LYS A 155 1.89 4.09 7.86
C LYS A 155 0.53 4.23 8.55
N ASP A 156 -0.55 3.79 7.92
CA ASP A 156 -1.89 3.83 8.53
C ASP A 156 -1.94 3.04 9.85
N LEU A 157 -1.23 1.91 9.93
CA LEU A 157 -1.15 1.11 11.16
C LEU A 157 -0.35 1.86 12.25
N ILE A 158 0.80 2.42 11.90
CA ILE A 158 1.61 3.24 12.82
C ILE A 158 0.79 4.42 13.34
N ASP A 159 0.06 5.12 12.48
CA ASP A 159 -0.79 6.25 12.85
C ASP A 159 -1.95 5.85 13.78
N GLN A 160 -2.35 4.57 13.78
CA GLN A 160 -3.30 3.97 14.75
C GLN A 160 -2.61 3.52 16.07
N GLY A 161 -1.33 3.84 16.25
CA GLY A 161 -0.52 3.41 17.37
C GLY A 161 -0.02 1.97 17.26
N ILE A 162 -0.06 1.35 16.09
CA ILE A 162 0.53 0.02 15.84
C ILE A 162 1.96 0.25 15.33
N ASP A 163 2.84 0.65 16.25
CA ASP A 163 4.16 1.23 15.95
C ASP A 163 5.34 0.43 16.51
N THR A 164 5.07 -0.71 17.16
CA THR A 164 6.08 -1.68 17.61
C THR A 164 5.89 -3.03 16.90
N PRO A 165 6.95 -3.84 16.74
CA PRO A 165 6.84 -5.18 16.16
C PRO A 165 5.79 -6.08 16.84
N GLU A 166 5.65 -5.99 18.16
CA GLU A 166 4.67 -6.75 18.94
C GLU A 166 3.24 -6.38 18.54
N ARG A 167 2.98 -5.09 18.31
CA ARG A 167 1.67 -4.61 17.86
C ARG A 167 1.47 -4.85 16.36
N MET A 168 2.55 -4.76 15.58
CA MET A 168 2.55 -4.96 14.12
C MET A 168 2.23 -6.41 13.72
N ILE A 169 2.09 -7.33 14.67
CA ILE A 169 1.55 -8.67 14.44
C ILE A 169 0.19 -8.68 13.72
N VAL A 170 -0.54 -7.55 13.77
CA VAL A 170 -1.75 -7.34 12.96
C VAL A 170 -1.51 -7.55 11.46
N TRP A 171 -0.28 -7.36 10.96
CA TRP A 171 0.08 -7.70 9.59
C TRP A 171 -0.07 -9.19 9.28
N LYS A 172 0.28 -10.07 10.23
CA LYS A 172 0.29 -11.53 10.06
C LYS A 172 -1.10 -12.15 10.16
N CYS A 173 -1.87 -11.77 11.17
CA CYS A 173 -3.13 -12.46 11.52
C CYS A 173 -4.34 -11.53 11.66
N GLY A 174 -4.20 -10.24 11.36
CA GLY A 174 -5.24 -9.26 11.62
C GLY A 174 -5.34 -8.92 13.11
N ARG A 175 -6.49 -8.38 13.54
CA ARG A 175 -6.67 -7.94 14.94
C ARG A 175 -6.82 -9.10 15.93
N ASP A 176 -7.10 -10.31 15.44
CA ASP A 176 -7.21 -11.51 16.26
C ASP A 176 -6.30 -12.61 15.71
N CYS A 177 -5.38 -13.06 16.57
CA CYS A 177 -4.40 -14.10 16.27
C CYS A 177 -4.67 -15.38 17.08
N SER A 178 -5.82 -15.50 17.72
CA SER A 178 -6.20 -16.66 18.56
C SER A 178 -6.26 -17.99 17.79
N TRP A 179 -6.47 -17.92 16.48
CA TRP A 179 -6.52 -19.06 15.56
C TRP A 179 -5.13 -19.53 15.09
N ASP A 180 -4.08 -18.74 15.33
CA ASP A 180 -2.72 -19.05 14.89
C ASP A 180 -1.92 -19.73 16.02
N ASN A 181 -0.82 -20.38 15.65
CA ASN A 181 0.06 -21.03 16.60
C ASN A 181 0.83 -19.96 17.43
N PRO A 182 0.72 -19.95 18.78
CA PRO A 182 1.38 -18.95 19.62
C PRO A 182 2.90 -18.90 19.45
N THR A 183 3.55 -20.04 19.19
CA THR A 183 4.99 -20.12 18.92
C THR A 183 5.34 -19.48 17.58
N ALA A 184 4.51 -19.70 16.56
CA ALA A 184 4.69 -19.07 15.25
C ALA A 184 4.51 -17.54 15.31
N VAL A 185 3.52 -17.08 16.09
CA VAL A 185 3.29 -15.65 16.37
C VAL A 185 4.51 -15.03 17.06
N LYS A 186 5.00 -15.63 18.15
CA LYS A 186 6.19 -15.15 18.86
C LYS A 186 7.42 -15.12 17.97
N LYS A 187 7.61 -16.15 17.14
CA LYS A 187 8.71 -16.20 16.18
C LYS A 187 8.60 -15.07 15.15
N TRP A 188 7.40 -14.80 14.64
CA TRP A 188 7.18 -13.71 13.69
C TRP A 188 7.57 -12.36 14.30
N VAL A 189 7.11 -12.07 15.53
CA VAL A 189 7.48 -10.84 16.24
C VAL A 189 9.00 -10.77 16.40
N SER A 190 9.64 -11.83 16.90
CA SER A 190 11.10 -11.87 17.09
C SER A 190 11.88 -11.60 15.80
N ASP A 191 11.50 -12.27 14.70
CA ASP A 191 12.13 -12.10 13.39
C ASP A 191 11.99 -10.64 12.88
N VAL A 192 10.82 -10.02 13.05
CA VAL A 192 10.57 -8.64 12.65
C VAL A 192 11.30 -7.65 13.56
N SER A 193 11.26 -7.84 14.88
CA SER A 193 11.95 -6.99 15.86
C SER A 193 13.45 -6.91 15.61
N ALA A 194 14.09 -8.03 15.25
CA ALA A 194 15.53 -8.08 14.99
C ALA A 194 15.97 -7.07 13.92
N TYR A 195 15.22 -6.95 12.82
CA TYR A 195 15.53 -6.01 11.75
C TYR A 195 14.97 -4.62 12.02
N TYR A 196 13.76 -4.52 12.59
CA TYR A 196 13.13 -3.24 12.90
C TYR A 196 14.01 -2.42 13.85
N HIS A 197 14.45 -2.99 14.96
CA HIS A 197 15.29 -2.26 15.92
C HIS A 197 16.66 -1.91 15.35
N LYS A 198 17.27 -2.79 14.56
CA LYS A 198 18.53 -2.51 13.86
C LYS A 198 18.44 -1.28 12.93
N LEU A 199 17.27 -1.08 12.32
CA LEU A 199 17.05 -0.02 11.33
C LEU A 199 16.42 1.24 11.94
N ASN A 200 15.73 1.10 13.07
CA ASN A 200 15.00 2.19 13.72
C ASN A 200 15.68 2.73 14.99
N SER A 201 16.83 2.19 15.39
CA SER A 201 17.68 2.69 16.50
C SER A 201 18.26 4.07 16.25
#